data_AF-A0A7X8HHN1-F1
#
_entry.id   AF-A0A7X8HHN1-F1
#
_cell.length_a   1.000
_cell.length_b   1.000
_cell.length_c   1.000
_cell.angle_alpha   90.00
_cell.angle_beta   90.00
_cell.angle_gamma   90.00
#
_symmetry.space_group_name_H-M   'P 1'
#
loop_
_entity.id
_entity.type
_entity.pdbx_description
1 polymer ?
#
loop_
_entity_poly.entity_id
_entity_poly.type
_entity_poly.pdbx_seq_one_letter_code
_entity_poly.pdbx_strand_id
1 'polypeptide(L)'
;LGIRWAIVGPNLNGDLNGGPGGIAQYFGPKYLGGFNEALSVMDDWKEFPLEYAEKYGVKGVEKAKANRDPETGQTVQEIIQYRDKMLINILKLHKKI
;
A
#
# COMPACT_ATOMS: atom_id res chain seq x y z
N LEU A 1 4.81 -2.72 2.34
CA LEU A 1 4.07 -3.43 1.26
C LEU A 1 4.27 -2.80 -0.12
N GLY A 2 4.23 -1.47 -0.27
CA GLY A 2 4.18 -0.82 -1.59
C GLY A 2 5.30 -1.12 -2.60
N ILE A 3 6.55 -1.34 -2.19
CA ILE A 3 7.67 -1.54 -3.14
C ILE A 3 7.47 -2.78 -4.02
N ARG A 4 7.11 -3.93 -3.44
CA ARG A 4 6.88 -5.15 -4.23
C ARG A 4 5.64 -5.05 -5.13
N TRP A 5 4.68 -4.19 -4.78
CA TRP A 5 3.50 -3.91 -5.59
C TRP A 5 3.77 -2.97 -6.75
N ALA A 6 4.83 -2.15 -6.67
CA ALA A 6 5.32 -1.42 -7.83
C ALA A 6 5.85 -2.38 -8.90
N ILE A 7 6.37 -3.56 -8.50
CA ILE A 7 7.03 -4.53 -9.39
C ILE A 7 6.05 -5.59 -9.92
N VAL A 8 5.26 -6.23 -9.05
CA VAL A 8 4.24 -7.23 -9.42
C VAL A 8 2.99 -7.12 -8.57
N GLY A 9 1.84 -7.54 -9.11
CA GLY A 9 0.55 -7.46 -8.41
C GLY A 9 0.48 -8.29 -7.10
N PRO A 10 -0.51 -8.03 -6.24
CA PRO A 10 -0.63 -8.67 -4.93
C PRO A 10 -0.76 -10.19 -5.01
N ASN A 11 -1.52 -10.72 -5.97
CA ASN A 11 -1.70 -12.17 -6.13
C ASN A 11 -0.43 -12.86 -6.67
N LEU A 12 0.32 -12.22 -7.57
CA LEU A 12 1.60 -12.78 -8.01
C LEU A 12 2.63 -12.76 -6.88
N ASN A 13 2.65 -11.72 -6.05
CA ASN A 13 3.44 -11.75 -4.81
C ASN A 13 2.98 -12.89 -3.88
N GLY A 14 1.68 -13.11 -3.75
CA GLY A 14 1.12 -14.24 -3.00
C GLY A 14 1.61 -15.58 -3.54
N ASP A 15 1.55 -15.77 -4.85
CA ASP A 15 2.02 -16.98 -5.54
C ASP A 15 3.50 -17.26 -5.25
N LEU A 16 4.36 -16.26 -5.44
CA LEU A 16 5.80 -16.34 -5.13
C LEU A 16 6.05 -16.63 -3.64
N ASN A 17 5.26 -16.05 -2.74
CA ASN A 17 5.37 -16.30 -1.29
C ASN A 17 4.85 -17.68 -0.88
N GLY A 18 3.99 -18.30 -1.68
CA GLY A 18 3.49 -19.66 -1.49
C GLY A 18 4.51 -20.75 -1.80
N GLY A 19 5.58 -20.42 -2.52
CA GLY A 19 6.62 -21.38 -2.90
C GLY A 19 6.10 -22.39 -3.94
N PRO A 20 6.53 -23.66 -3.91
CA PRO A 20 6.17 -24.65 -4.93
C PRO A 20 4.67 -24.89 -5.13
N GLY A 21 3.84 -24.65 -4.10
CA GLY A 21 2.38 -24.77 -4.22
C GLY A 21 1.65 -23.45 -4.47
N GLY A 22 2.40 -22.39 -4.79
CA GLY A 22 1.87 -21.12 -5.27
C GLY A 22 0.83 -20.48 -4.37
N ILE A 23 -0.08 -19.74 -4.99
CA ILE A 23 -1.08 -18.92 -4.31
C ILE A 23 -2.02 -19.73 -3.39
N ALA A 24 -2.27 -21.00 -3.71
CA ALA A 24 -3.06 -21.90 -2.90
C ALA A 24 -2.37 -22.24 -1.56
N GLN A 25 -1.04 -22.40 -1.55
CA GLN A 25 -0.30 -22.53 -0.30
C GLN A 25 -0.29 -21.23 0.49
N TYR A 26 -0.16 -20.09 -0.20
CA TYR A 26 -0.13 -18.77 0.42
C TYR A 26 -1.40 -18.44 1.20
N PHE A 27 -2.58 -18.53 0.56
CA PHE A 27 -3.86 -18.31 1.24
C PHE A 27 -4.37 -19.54 2.01
N GLY A 28 -3.76 -20.69 1.80
CA GLY A 28 -4.04 -21.94 2.50
C GLY A 28 -3.06 -22.18 3.64
N PRO A 29 -2.56 -23.42 3.81
CA PRO A 29 -1.96 -23.88 5.07
C PRO A 29 -0.73 -23.08 5.52
N LYS A 30 -0.05 -22.35 4.64
CA LYS A 30 1.15 -21.58 5.01
C LYS A 30 0.84 -20.34 5.85
N TYR A 31 -0.22 -19.59 5.52
CA TYR A 31 -0.56 -18.34 6.22
C TYR A 31 -2.03 -18.22 6.63
N LEU A 32 -2.88 -19.22 6.36
CA LEU A 32 -4.32 -19.18 6.71
C LEU A 32 -4.57 -18.85 8.18
N GLY A 33 -3.75 -19.37 9.10
CA GLY A 33 -3.85 -19.05 10.52
C GLY A 33 -3.70 -17.55 10.80
N GLY A 34 -2.66 -16.92 10.26
CA GLY A 34 -2.42 -15.48 10.42
C GLY A 34 -3.44 -14.62 9.67
N PHE A 35 -3.91 -15.07 8.51
CA PHE A 35 -5.03 -14.40 7.83
C PHE A 35 -6.30 -14.43 8.67
N ASN A 36 -6.66 -15.59 9.24
CA ASN A 36 -7.83 -15.73 10.10
C ASN A 36 -7.71 -14.92 11.39
N GLU A 37 -6.52 -14.88 12.00
CA GLU A 37 -6.26 -14.06 13.18
C GLU A 37 -6.47 -12.57 12.87
N ALA A 38 -5.90 -12.07 11.77
CA ALA A 38 -6.11 -10.70 11.32
C ALA A 38 -7.59 -10.42 11.01
N LEU A 39 -8.28 -11.35 10.32
CA LEU A 39 -9.71 -11.26 10.02
C LEU A 39 -10.58 -11.26 11.27
N SER A 40 -10.19 -11.98 12.32
CA SER A 40 -10.98 -12.11 13.55
C SER A 40 -11.11 -10.81 14.35
N VAL A 41 -10.22 -9.85 14.11
CA VAL A 41 -10.22 -8.54 14.77
C VAL A 41 -10.61 -7.40 13.84
N MET A 42 -10.94 -7.68 12.57
CA MET A 42 -11.42 -6.65 11.65
C MET A 42 -12.89 -6.36 11.89
N ASP A 43 -13.24 -5.07 11.92
CA ASP A 43 -14.63 -4.62 12.04
C ASP A 43 -15.46 -4.98 10.80
N ASP A 44 -16.74 -5.29 10.98
CA ASP A 44 -17.73 -5.53 9.91
C ASP A 44 -18.33 -4.19 9.42
N TRP A 45 -17.49 -3.25 9.01
CA TRP A 45 -17.95 -1.96 8.51
C TRP A 45 -18.59 -2.10 7.13
N LYS A 46 -19.86 -1.67 7.03
CA LYS A 46 -20.62 -1.60 5.77
C LYS A 46 -20.63 -0.20 5.15
N GLU A 47 -20.25 0.80 5.94
CA GLU A 47 -20.12 2.19 5.54
C GLU A 47 -18.80 2.77 6.03
N PHE A 48 -18.29 3.79 5.33
CA PHE A 48 -17.05 4.45 5.73
C PHE A 48 -17.33 5.46 6.86
N PRO A 49 -16.61 5.41 7.99
CA PRO A 49 -16.81 6.37 9.06
C PRO A 49 -16.21 7.72 8.68
N LEU A 50 -17.05 8.68 8.27
CA LEU A 50 -16.59 10.02 7.89
C LEU A 50 -15.82 10.72 9.02
N GLU A 51 -16.13 10.41 10.28
CA GLU A 51 -15.39 10.91 11.43
C GLU A 51 -13.89 10.58 11.36
N TYR A 52 -13.52 9.42 10.80
CA TYR A 52 -12.11 9.11 10.53
C TYR A 52 -11.50 10.19 9.65
N ALA A 53 -12.07 10.46 8.48
CA ALA A 53 -11.51 11.43 7.54
C ALA A 53 -11.47 12.84 8.15
N GLU A 54 -12.58 13.27 8.75
CA GLU A 54 -12.77 14.65 9.23
C GLU A 54 -11.94 14.98 10.47
N LYS A 55 -11.73 14.03 11.39
CA LYS A 55 -11.04 14.29 12.66
C LYS A 55 -9.64 13.69 12.73
N TYR A 56 -9.49 12.45 12.28
CA TYR A 56 -8.26 11.68 12.50
C TYR A 56 -7.33 11.70 11.27
N GLY A 57 -7.90 11.52 10.09
CA GLY A 57 -7.22 11.44 8.81
C GLY A 57 -6.54 12.75 8.43
N VAL A 58 -7.26 13.88 8.49
CA VAL A 58 -6.70 15.21 8.22
C VAL A 58 -5.46 15.46 9.09
N LYS A 59 -5.58 15.28 10.40
CA LYS A 59 -4.49 15.49 11.36
C LYS A 59 -3.28 14.58 11.07
N GLY A 60 -3.53 13.31 10.76
CA GLY A 60 -2.49 12.35 10.42
C GLY A 60 -1.74 12.74 9.14
N VAL A 61 -2.47 13.14 8.10
CA VAL A 61 -1.89 13.56 6.82
C VAL A 61 -1.12 14.87 6.95
N GLU A 62 -1.62 15.83 7.74
CA GLU A 62 -0.89 17.07 8.02
C GLU A 62 0.44 16.81 8.73
N LYS A 63 0.43 15.94 9.75
CA LYS A 63 1.66 15.51 10.42
C LYS A 63 2.62 14.81 9.45
N ALA A 64 2.11 13.96 8.57
CA ALA A 64 2.92 13.28 7.57
C ALA A 64 3.54 14.26 6.57
N LYS A 65 2.79 15.29 6.12
CA LYS A 65 3.30 16.38 5.27
C LYS A 65 4.39 17.20 5.98
N ALA A 66 4.19 17.52 7.25
CA ALA A 66 5.12 18.32 8.04
C ALA A 66 6.47 17.61 8.28
N ASN A 67 6.47 16.28 8.33
CA ASN A 67 7.68 15.47 8.58
C ASN A 67 8.37 14.99 7.29
N ARG A 68 8.05 15.57 6.13
CA ARG A 68 8.67 15.16 4.86
C ARG A 68 10.09 15.67 4.73
N ASP A 69 10.90 14.86 4.07
CA ASP A 69 12.22 15.27 3.62
C ASP A 69 12.08 16.42 2.58
N PRO A 70 12.76 17.57 2.79
CA PRO A 70 12.78 18.67 1.82
C PRO A 70 13.10 18.23 0.38
N GLU A 71 13.96 17.23 0.20
CA GLU A 71 14.34 16.71 -1.12
C GLU A 71 13.17 16.04 -1.88
N THR A 72 12.10 15.68 -1.15
CA THR A 72 10.89 15.05 -1.70
C THR A 72 9.69 15.99 -1.72
N GLY A 73 9.89 17.29 -1.46
CA GLY A 73 8.87 18.33 -1.48
C GLY A 73 8.14 18.53 -0.14
N GLN A 74 7.82 19.78 0.16
CA GLN A 74 7.15 20.22 1.40
C GLN A 74 5.76 20.83 1.14
N THR A 75 5.55 21.42 -0.04
CA THR A 75 4.25 21.92 -0.48
C THR A 75 3.46 20.83 -1.22
N VAL A 76 2.13 20.97 -1.28
CA VAL A 76 1.27 19.99 -2.00
C VAL A 76 1.71 19.83 -3.46
N GLN A 77 2.03 20.93 -4.12
CA GLN A 77 2.46 20.96 -5.52
C GLN A 77 3.79 20.23 -5.72
N GLU A 78 4.79 20.47 -4.85
CA GLU A 78 6.08 19.76 -4.92
C GLU A 78 5.91 18.26 -4.66
N ILE A 79 5.04 17.89 -3.72
CA ILE A 79 4.74 16.48 -3.41
C ILE A 79 4.11 15.78 -4.62
N ILE A 80 3.19 16.46 -5.31
CA ILE A 80 2.57 15.96 -6.55
C ILE A 80 3.64 15.76 -7.63
N GLN A 81 4.49 16.77 -7.85
CA GLN A 81 5.57 16.69 -8.83
C GLN A 81 6.54 15.54 -8.53
N TYR A 82 6.90 15.37 -7.26
CA TYR A 82 7.76 14.26 -6.81
C TYR A 82 7.08 12.91 -7.07
N ARG A 83 5.80 12.75 -6.68
CA ARG A 83 5.02 11.52 -6.95
C ARG A 83 5.01 11.21 -8.45
N ASP A 84 4.72 12.18 -9.29
CA ASP A 84 4.57 11.98 -10.74
C ASP A 84 5.92 11.65 -11.40
N LYS A 85 7.02 12.30 -10.96
CA LYS A 85 8.38 11.92 -11.35
C LYS A 85 8.69 10.46 -11.01
N MET A 86 8.32 10.01 -9.81
CA MET A 86 8.54 8.63 -9.39
C MET A 86 7.67 7.64 -10.18
N LEU A 87 6.43 7.99 -10.50
CA LEU A 87 5.56 7.19 -11.36
C LEU A 87 6.16 7.02 -12.75
N ILE A 88 6.66 8.09 -13.37
CA ILE A 88 7.36 8.02 -14.67
C ILE A 88 8.56 7.08 -14.59
N ASN A 89 9.37 7.18 -13.53
CA ASN A 89 10.54 6.30 -13.36
C ASN A 89 10.14 4.82 -13.23
N ILE A 90 9.08 4.52 -12.48
CA ILE A 90 8.55 3.16 -12.36
C ILE A 90 8.01 2.67 -13.72
N LEU A 91 7.26 3.50 -14.45
CA LEU A 91 6.75 3.13 -15.78
C LEU A 91 7.88 2.80 -16.77
N LYS A 92 8.96 3.60 -16.78
CA LYS A 92 10.16 3.34 -17.59
C LYS A 92 10.85 2.04 -17.17
N LEU A 93 10.99 1.79 -15.87
CA LEU A 93 11.56 0.54 -15.35
C LEU A 93 10.77 -0.68 -15.86
N HIS A 94 9.46 -0.55 -15.99
CA HIS A 94 8.56 -1.58 -16.51
C HIS A 94 8.40 -1.57 -18.04
N LYS A 95 9.14 -0.72 -18.75
CA LYS A 95 9.08 -0.56 -20.22
C LYS A 95 7.66 -0.29 -20.73
N LYS A 96 6.88 0.50 -19.97
CA LYS A 96 5.51 0.90 -20.34
C LYS A 96 5.46 2.21 -21.10
N ILE A 97 6.54 2.98 -21.04
CA ILE A 97 6.83 4.21 -21.79
C ILE A 97 8.34 4.28 -22.03
#